data_AF-A0A257W7S6-F1
#
_entry.id   AF-A0A257W7S6-F1
#
_cell.length_a   1.000
_cell.length_b   1.000
_cell.length_c   1.000
_cell.angle_alpha   90.00
_cell.angle_beta   90.00
_cell.angle_gamma   90.00
#
_symmetry.space_group_name_H-M   'P 1'
#
loop_
_entity.id
_entity.type
_entity.pdbx_description
1 polymer ?
#
loop_
_entity_poly.entity_id
_entity_poly.type
_entity_poly.pdbx_seq_one_letter_code
_entity_poly.pdbx_strand_id
1 'polypeptide(L)'
;MVCSVSAGADVTEAQVAEWVAQLNAPTAAVRSAAIQHLEAAGPDILPWLPELDRETPPAVRDALTRLRQQLERELARRSILPSRVTLHAAATLESALEALRNQTQNPLQIKGLSETLLQRRWDIDWKDAAYWNAVTDLEQRTQLSIRWNNEVESFAVAAAPTSTASISGPARFVLDGAQLRSLQEDADRRLLRCAARLQMEPRLRPLFAQVKMSDWTVAADNHPQEPWNPAADYELSFPDRTSEITLPLDFRWTAAADATWRMAGRATVHLAAGREVLSFAGPTLIRGAIQKRGGVSARVQDARFEDDPQGGLRARIRIVVNYEQGGPAFESHRVGLFHRSAWLEDRAAAKIPATDFEVTAEADGGLGIEYRFEKLTGKPVDYRFNYEAPTLLLPVVFDFSVADLPAPRLAVE
;
A
#
# COMPACT_ATOMS: atom_id res chain seq x y z
N MET A 1 19.55 11.59 -7.47
CA MET A 1 19.41 12.94 -6.90
C MET A 1 17.96 13.07 -6.50
N VAL A 2 17.65 12.75 -5.24
CA VAL A 2 16.29 12.62 -4.72
C VAL A 2 15.84 14.02 -4.31
N CYS A 3 14.85 14.57 -5.01
CA CYS A 3 14.19 15.79 -4.57
C CYS A 3 13.32 15.45 -3.35
N SER A 4 13.80 15.82 -2.18
CA SER A 4 13.03 15.94 -0.95
C SER A 4 12.04 17.10 -1.09
N VAL A 5 10.79 16.83 -0.76
CA VAL A 5 9.74 17.84 -0.59
C VAL A 5 9.90 18.40 0.82
N SER A 6 10.25 19.69 0.95
CA SER A 6 10.42 20.36 2.24
C SER A 6 9.14 21.09 2.67
N ALA A 7 8.84 20.98 3.97
CA ALA A 7 8.25 22.03 4.80
C ALA A 7 8.47 21.70 6.28
N GLY A 8 9.73 21.50 6.65
CA GLY A 8 10.28 21.63 8.01
C GLY A 8 11.58 22.41 7.84
N ALA A 9 11.99 23.21 8.83
CA ALA A 9 13.26 23.96 8.77
C ALA A 9 14.40 23.05 8.28
N ASP A 10 15.31 23.56 7.45
CA ASP A 10 16.47 22.78 6.94
C ASP A 10 17.35 22.34 8.11
N VAL A 11 16.98 21.23 8.75
CA VAL A 11 17.73 20.59 9.83
C VAL A 11 18.93 19.90 9.18
N THR A 12 20.10 20.09 9.78
CA THR A 12 21.35 19.50 9.31
C THR A 12 21.76 18.32 10.21
N GLU A 13 22.55 17.41 9.65
CA GLU A 13 23.14 16.30 10.41
C GLU A 13 23.91 16.79 11.66
N ALA A 14 24.62 17.93 11.53
CA ALA A 14 25.35 18.53 12.65
C ALA A 14 24.43 19.00 13.79
N GLN A 15 23.27 19.59 13.47
CA GLN A 15 22.28 19.98 14.48
C GLN A 15 21.68 18.76 15.18
N VAL A 16 21.41 17.68 14.43
CA VAL A 16 20.92 16.43 15.03
C VAL A 16 21.96 15.81 15.94
N ALA A 17 23.24 15.78 15.54
CA ALA A 17 24.33 15.31 16.39
C ALA A 17 24.45 16.13 17.69
N GLU A 18 24.28 17.45 17.61
CA GLU A 18 24.28 18.34 18.76
C GLU A 18 23.12 18.03 19.72
N TRP A 19 21.88 17.94 19.22
CA TRP A 19 20.71 17.61 20.05
C TRP A 19 20.85 16.22 20.68
N VAL A 20 21.38 15.24 19.95
CA VAL A 20 21.69 13.91 20.49
C VAL A 20 22.69 13.99 21.65
N ALA A 21 23.76 14.78 21.52
CA ALA A 21 24.72 14.99 22.60
C ALA A 21 24.07 15.65 23.84
N GLN A 22 23.15 16.60 23.61
CA GLN A 22 22.40 17.29 24.66
C GLN A 22 21.43 16.37 25.42
N LEU A 23 21.07 15.19 24.91
CA LEU A 23 20.30 14.19 25.67
C LEU A 23 21.04 13.67 26.90
N ASN A 24 22.37 13.80 26.95
CA ASN A 24 23.18 13.46 28.13
C ASN A 24 23.53 14.67 29.00
N ALA A 25 22.93 15.84 28.74
CA ALA A 25 23.22 17.06 29.51
C ALA A 25 22.84 16.92 31.00
N PRO A 26 23.54 17.59 31.93
CA PRO A 26 23.28 17.48 33.36
C PRO A 26 21.90 18.03 33.75
N THR A 27 21.39 19.03 33.05
CA THR A 27 20.12 19.70 33.36
C THR A 27 18.95 19.06 32.62
N ALA A 28 17.83 18.84 33.33
CA ALA A 28 16.62 18.28 32.73
C ALA A 28 16.06 19.16 31.60
N ALA A 29 16.13 20.49 31.76
CA ALA A 29 15.64 21.44 30.75
C ALA A 29 16.35 21.28 29.40
N VAL A 30 17.68 21.08 29.39
CA VAL A 30 18.44 20.90 28.14
C VAL A 30 18.07 19.58 27.47
N ARG A 31 17.94 18.49 28.24
CA ARG A 31 17.49 17.19 27.70
C ARG A 31 16.09 17.27 27.10
N SER A 32 15.17 17.97 27.77
CA SER A 32 13.79 18.17 27.30
C SER A 32 13.71 19.06 26.05
N ALA A 33 14.55 20.09 25.94
CA ALA A 33 14.62 20.91 24.72
C ALA A 33 15.18 20.09 23.55
N ALA A 34 16.24 19.31 23.78
CA ALA A 34 16.85 18.46 22.76
C ALA A 34 15.87 17.43 22.19
N ILE A 35 15.08 16.75 23.04
CA ILE A 35 14.07 15.80 22.55
C ILE A 35 12.97 16.51 21.74
N GLN A 36 12.53 17.70 22.16
CA GLN A 36 11.53 18.48 21.42
C GLN A 36 12.05 18.93 20.05
N HIS A 37 13.32 19.34 19.96
CA HIS A 37 13.93 19.68 18.67
C HIS A 37 14.04 18.46 17.74
N LEU A 38 14.44 17.31 18.28
CA LEU A 38 14.50 16.06 17.52
C LEU A 38 13.11 15.61 17.05
N GLU A 39 12.08 15.74 17.88
CA GLU A 39 10.69 15.43 17.49
C GLU A 39 10.17 16.41 16.43
N ALA A 40 10.45 17.71 16.58
CA ALA A 40 10.01 18.75 15.65
C ALA A 40 10.69 18.64 14.27
N ALA A 41 11.91 18.10 14.21
CA ALA A 41 12.61 17.84 12.97
C ALA A 41 11.95 16.74 12.12
N GLY A 42 11.12 15.88 12.73
CA GLY A 42 10.34 14.86 12.03
C GLY A 42 11.19 13.69 11.51
N PRO A 43 10.60 12.80 10.70
CA PRO A 43 11.21 11.51 10.36
C PRO A 43 12.44 11.59 9.45
N ASP A 44 12.69 12.72 8.80
CA ASP A 44 13.80 12.88 7.86
C ASP A 44 15.18 12.80 8.55
N ILE A 45 15.22 12.96 9.88
CA ILE A 45 16.46 12.81 10.67
C ILE A 45 16.84 11.36 10.98
N LEU A 46 15.96 10.38 10.72
CA LEU A 46 16.21 8.97 11.04
C LEU A 46 17.58 8.44 10.57
N PRO A 47 18.09 8.81 9.38
CA PRO A 47 19.43 8.41 8.92
C PRO A 47 20.59 9.02 9.72
N TRP A 48 20.37 10.15 10.39
CA TRP A 48 21.40 10.88 11.15
C TRP A 48 21.44 10.51 12.63
N LEU A 49 20.41 9.81 13.13
CA LEU A 49 20.43 9.30 14.50
C LEU A 49 21.49 8.20 14.64
N PRO A 50 22.24 8.16 15.76
CA PRO A 50 23.28 7.14 15.97
C PRO A 50 22.68 5.75 16.19
N GLU A 51 23.46 4.70 15.90
CA GLU A 51 23.11 3.34 16.30
C GLU A 51 23.14 3.20 17.83
N LEU A 52 22.22 2.40 18.37
CA LEU A 52 22.08 2.21 19.81
C LEU A 52 22.88 0.99 20.25
N ASP A 53 24.13 1.21 20.64
CA ASP A 53 25.04 0.16 21.10
C ASP A 53 25.13 0.10 22.63
N ARG A 54 25.97 -0.81 23.17
CA ARG A 54 26.17 -0.93 24.62
C ARG A 54 26.87 0.29 25.24
N GLU A 55 27.59 1.09 24.46
CA GLU A 55 28.35 2.25 24.92
C GLU A 55 27.46 3.48 25.15
N THR A 56 26.30 3.53 24.50
CA THR A 56 25.30 4.59 24.67
C THR A 56 24.76 4.62 26.11
N PRO A 57 24.77 5.77 26.83
CA PRO A 57 24.23 5.86 28.19
C PRO A 57 22.75 5.38 28.27
N PRO A 58 22.35 4.63 29.31
CA PRO A 58 20.99 4.03 29.38
C PRO A 58 19.85 5.03 29.16
N ALA A 59 19.92 6.21 29.79
CA ALA A 59 18.89 7.24 29.64
C ALA A 59 18.80 7.81 28.21
N VAL A 60 19.94 7.99 27.54
CA VAL A 60 20.02 8.45 26.14
C VAL A 60 19.47 7.36 25.22
N ARG A 61 19.85 6.11 25.46
CA ARG A 61 19.38 4.94 24.71
C ARG A 61 17.86 4.80 24.77
N ASP A 62 17.27 4.95 25.95
CA ASP A 62 15.82 4.88 26.14
C ASP A 62 15.10 6.03 25.42
N ALA A 63 15.64 7.25 25.50
CA ALA A 63 15.09 8.42 24.82
C ALA A 63 15.13 8.26 23.29
N LEU A 64 16.28 7.87 22.74
CA LEU A 64 16.45 7.65 21.30
C LEU A 64 15.64 6.47 20.79
N THR A 65 15.46 5.41 21.59
CA THR A 65 14.59 4.28 21.23
C THR A 65 13.15 4.75 21.03
N ARG A 66 12.60 5.52 21.97
CA ARG A 66 11.24 6.07 21.88
C ARG A 66 11.10 7.04 20.71
N LEU A 67 12.07 7.94 20.53
CA LEU A 67 12.10 8.89 19.42
C LEU A 67 12.09 8.16 18.08
N ARG A 68 12.99 7.19 17.87
CA ARG A 68 13.02 6.40 16.63
C ARG A 68 11.69 5.72 16.36
N GLN A 69 11.10 5.07 17.36
CA GLN A 69 9.79 4.43 17.21
C GLN A 69 8.68 5.44 16.81
N GLN A 70 8.70 6.64 17.38
CA GLN A 70 7.75 7.69 17.02
C GLN A 70 7.94 8.18 15.58
N LEU A 71 9.18 8.49 15.19
CA LEU A 71 9.54 8.97 13.87
C LEU A 71 9.28 7.92 12.78
N GLU A 72 9.64 6.65 13.04
CA GLU A 72 9.36 5.53 12.11
C GLU A 72 7.86 5.34 11.89
N ARG A 73 7.03 5.49 12.93
CA ARG A 73 5.55 5.46 12.80
C ARG A 73 5.02 6.62 11.99
N GLU A 74 5.57 7.81 12.19
CA GLU A 74 5.20 8.98 11.41
C GLU A 74 5.58 8.80 9.94
N LEU A 75 6.79 8.32 9.67
CA LEU A 75 7.25 7.98 8.31
C LEU A 75 6.33 6.95 7.66
N ALA A 76 5.96 5.90 8.38
CA ALA A 76 5.02 4.89 7.90
C ALA A 76 3.66 5.51 7.55
N ARG A 77 3.11 6.38 8.41
CA ARG A 77 1.86 7.11 8.12
C ARG A 77 1.97 8.04 6.92
N ARG A 78 3.11 8.74 6.76
CA ARG A 78 3.37 9.57 5.57
C ARG A 78 3.43 8.71 4.30
N SER A 79 3.94 7.48 4.39
CA SER A 79 4.07 6.58 3.24
C SER A 79 2.73 6.17 2.59
N ILE A 80 1.62 6.28 3.32
CA ILE A 80 0.28 5.94 2.82
C ILE A 80 -0.56 7.16 2.41
N LEU A 81 -0.05 8.38 2.61
CA LEU A 81 -0.70 9.60 2.10
C LEU A 81 -0.69 9.60 0.57
N PRO A 82 -1.62 10.31 -0.11
CA PRO A 82 -1.64 10.38 -1.57
C PRO A 82 -0.32 10.87 -2.13
N SER A 83 0.20 10.19 -3.14
CA SER A 83 1.38 10.67 -3.85
C SER A 83 1.01 11.84 -4.74
N ARG A 84 1.98 12.72 -4.99
CA ARG A 84 1.75 13.99 -5.67
C ARG A 84 2.59 14.13 -6.92
N VAL A 85 2.05 14.80 -7.93
CA VAL A 85 2.69 15.07 -9.21
C VAL A 85 2.54 16.53 -9.57
N THR A 86 3.61 17.11 -10.09
CA THR A 86 3.64 18.46 -10.63
C THR A 86 4.10 18.43 -12.08
N LEU A 87 3.33 19.05 -12.97
CA LEU A 87 3.63 19.14 -14.38
C LEU A 87 3.02 20.43 -14.95
N HIS A 88 3.86 21.30 -15.51
CA HIS A 88 3.45 22.60 -16.07
C HIS A 88 3.96 22.72 -17.50
N ALA A 89 3.13 22.39 -18.49
CA ALA A 89 3.34 22.73 -19.91
C ALA A 89 2.31 22.02 -20.80
N ALA A 90 2.30 22.42 -22.08
CA ALA A 90 1.88 21.54 -23.17
C ALA A 90 2.79 20.30 -23.20
N ALA A 91 2.35 19.23 -22.55
CA ALA A 91 3.08 17.99 -22.36
C ALA A 91 2.58 16.92 -23.35
N THR A 92 3.47 16.04 -23.83
CA THR A 92 3.03 14.84 -24.57
C THR A 92 2.37 13.87 -23.60
N LEU A 93 1.45 13.04 -24.09
CA LEU A 93 0.85 11.97 -23.27
C LEU A 93 1.93 11.10 -22.61
N GLU A 94 2.98 10.75 -23.36
CA GLU A 94 4.14 10.02 -22.83
C GLU A 94 4.75 10.73 -21.63
N SER A 95 5.12 12.01 -21.76
CA SER A 95 5.73 12.77 -20.67
C SER A 95 4.82 12.90 -19.44
N ALA A 96 3.50 13.00 -19.63
CA ALA A 96 2.54 13.04 -18.52
C ALA A 96 2.46 11.70 -17.78
N LEU A 97 2.43 10.58 -18.52
CA LEU A 97 2.43 9.23 -17.95
C LEU A 97 3.76 8.92 -17.26
N GLU A 98 4.88 9.40 -17.79
CA GLU A 98 6.19 9.29 -17.15
C GLU A 98 6.30 10.14 -15.89
N ALA A 99 5.76 11.37 -15.90
CA ALA A 99 5.71 12.22 -14.72
C ALA A 99 4.90 11.56 -13.59
N LEU A 100 3.73 10.98 -13.91
CA LEU A 100 2.95 10.15 -12.98
C LEU A 100 3.81 9.01 -12.44
N ARG A 101 4.36 8.15 -13.30
CA ARG A 101 5.17 7.00 -12.87
C ARG A 101 6.36 7.39 -11.98
N ASN A 102 7.13 8.39 -12.40
CA ASN A 102 8.42 8.72 -11.79
C ASN A 102 8.27 9.58 -10.54
N GLN A 103 7.36 10.55 -10.51
CA GLN A 103 7.17 11.40 -9.33
C GLN A 103 6.37 10.68 -8.25
N THR A 104 5.39 9.87 -8.65
CA THR A 104 4.50 9.20 -7.70
C THR A 104 4.94 7.79 -7.33
N GLN A 105 5.92 7.21 -8.05
CA GLN A 105 6.37 5.83 -7.88
C GLN A 105 5.24 4.79 -8.07
N ASN A 106 4.17 5.16 -8.76
CA ASN A 106 3.08 4.24 -9.10
C ASN A 106 3.42 3.55 -10.43
N PRO A 107 3.58 2.22 -10.47
CA PRO A 107 3.76 1.51 -11.74
C PRO A 107 2.57 1.73 -12.67
N LEU A 108 2.87 1.97 -13.94
CA LEU A 108 1.89 2.20 -15.00
C LEU A 108 2.42 1.61 -16.31
N GLN A 109 1.60 0.82 -16.98
CA GLN A 109 1.92 0.19 -18.25
C GLN A 109 1.37 1.01 -19.41
N ILE A 110 2.27 1.38 -20.32
CA ILE A 110 1.94 2.15 -21.54
C ILE A 110 2.02 1.31 -22.82
N LYS A 111 2.42 0.04 -22.71
CA LYS A 111 2.47 -0.89 -23.85
C LYS A 111 1.08 -1.06 -24.46
N GLY A 112 0.99 -0.94 -25.78
CA GLY A 112 -0.27 -1.03 -26.52
C GLY A 112 -0.83 0.32 -27.00
N LEU A 113 -0.27 1.43 -26.54
CA LEU A 113 -0.56 2.75 -27.11
C LEU A 113 0.26 2.97 -28.39
N SER A 114 -0.34 3.62 -29.39
CA SER A 114 0.36 3.97 -30.62
C SER A 114 1.30 5.15 -30.40
N GLU A 115 2.41 5.19 -31.14
CA GLU A 115 3.38 6.30 -31.09
C GLU A 115 2.72 7.66 -31.34
N THR A 116 1.79 7.71 -32.31
CA THR A 116 1.03 8.92 -32.63
C THR A 116 0.23 9.44 -31.45
N LEU A 117 -0.35 8.55 -30.64
CA LEU A 117 -1.11 8.93 -29.44
C LEU A 117 -0.19 9.39 -28.32
N LEU A 118 0.95 8.71 -28.13
CA LEU A 118 1.96 9.05 -27.13
C LEU A 118 2.58 10.44 -27.37
N GLN A 119 2.85 10.78 -28.63
CA GLN A 119 3.41 12.09 -29.01
C GLN A 119 2.37 13.22 -29.08
N ARG A 120 1.08 12.91 -28.95
CA ARG A 120 0.03 13.94 -28.92
C ARG A 120 0.17 14.82 -27.68
N ARG A 121 0.12 16.13 -27.88
CA ARG A 121 0.25 17.12 -26.81
C ARG A 121 -1.10 17.49 -26.21
N TRP A 122 -1.09 17.70 -24.90
CA TRP A 122 -2.22 18.15 -24.10
C TRP A 122 -1.76 19.29 -23.21
N ASP A 123 -2.64 20.26 -23.00
CA ASP A 123 -2.39 21.32 -22.03
C ASP A 123 -2.66 20.77 -20.63
N ILE A 124 -1.59 20.63 -19.83
CA ILE A 124 -1.60 20.04 -18.49
C ILE A 124 -0.94 21.02 -17.53
N ASP A 125 -1.66 21.38 -16.46
CA ASP A 125 -1.19 22.23 -15.37
C ASP A 125 -1.52 21.58 -14.02
N TRP A 126 -0.74 20.57 -13.64
CA TRP A 126 -0.85 19.93 -12.32
C TRP A 126 0.08 20.64 -11.34
N LYS A 127 -0.50 21.28 -10.31
CA LYS A 127 0.23 21.93 -9.20
C LYS A 127 0.09 21.06 -7.96
N ASP A 128 1.11 20.26 -7.68
CA ASP A 128 1.13 19.37 -6.52
C ASP A 128 -0.15 18.51 -6.41
N ALA A 129 -0.61 18.00 -7.56
CA ALA A 129 -1.88 17.28 -7.67
C ALA A 129 -1.72 15.85 -7.12
N ALA A 130 -2.72 15.37 -6.37
CA ALA A 130 -2.75 13.96 -5.95
C ALA A 130 -2.87 13.03 -7.17
N TYR A 131 -2.24 11.86 -7.11
CA TYR A 131 -2.15 10.89 -8.22
C TYR A 131 -3.49 10.62 -8.90
N TRP A 132 -4.53 10.25 -8.14
CA TRP A 132 -5.83 9.92 -8.74
C TRP A 132 -6.55 11.13 -9.36
N ASN A 133 -6.31 12.33 -8.84
CA ASN A 133 -6.85 13.56 -9.43
C ASN A 133 -6.17 13.84 -10.78
N ALA A 134 -4.85 13.70 -10.85
CA ALA A 134 -4.09 13.85 -12.10
C ALA A 134 -4.48 12.76 -13.13
N VAL A 135 -4.67 11.52 -12.69
CA VAL A 135 -5.19 10.43 -13.55
C VAL A 135 -6.57 10.78 -14.08
N THR A 136 -7.49 11.23 -13.24
CA THR A 136 -8.86 11.56 -13.66
C THR A 136 -8.90 12.73 -14.64
N ASP A 137 -8.09 13.78 -14.41
CA ASP A 137 -7.93 14.88 -15.36
C ASP A 137 -7.38 14.38 -16.71
N LEU A 138 -6.39 13.48 -16.69
CA LEU A 138 -5.84 12.89 -17.92
C LEU A 138 -6.88 12.05 -18.67
N GLU A 139 -7.63 11.20 -17.98
CA GLU A 139 -8.69 10.38 -18.56
C GLU A 139 -9.79 11.24 -19.23
N GLN A 140 -10.19 12.33 -18.57
CA GLN A 140 -11.18 13.27 -19.10
C GLN A 140 -10.70 13.97 -20.38
N ARG A 141 -9.44 14.42 -20.41
CA ARG A 141 -8.86 15.10 -21.59
C ARG A 141 -8.67 14.15 -22.77
N THR A 142 -8.17 12.95 -22.49
CA THR A 142 -7.67 12.03 -23.53
C THR A 142 -8.70 11.02 -24.02
N GLN A 143 -9.82 10.85 -23.29
CA GLN A 143 -10.78 9.76 -23.48
C GLN A 143 -10.14 8.35 -23.34
N LEU A 144 -9.00 8.28 -22.65
CA LEU A 144 -8.40 7.03 -22.23
C LEU A 144 -8.88 6.69 -20.81
N SER A 145 -8.74 5.43 -20.43
CA SER A 145 -8.97 4.95 -19.08
C SER A 145 -7.76 4.18 -18.59
N ILE A 146 -7.42 4.41 -17.33
CA ILE A 146 -6.39 3.70 -16.60
C ILE A 146 -7.08 2.63 -15.76
N ARG A 147 -6.88 1.37 -16.12
CA ARG A 147 -7.55 0.22 -15.48
C ARG A 147 -6.56 -0.84 -15.08
N TRP A 148 -6.88 -1.57 -14.02
CA TRP A 148 -6.10 -2.73 -13.64
C TRP A 148 -6.08 -3.76 -14.77
N ASN A 149 -4.90 -4.26 -15.11
CA ASN A 149 -4.71 -5.33 -16.07
C ASN A 149 -4.18 -6.57 -15.33
N ASN A 150 -5.01 -7.62 -15.28
CA ASN A 150 -4.70 -8.87 -14.59
C ASN A 150 -3.56 -9.67 -15.24
N GLU A 151 -3.32 -9.53 -16.54
CA GLU A 151 -2.27 -10.29 -17.24
C GLU A 151 -0.86 -9.81 -16.87
N VAL A 152 -0.72 -8.51 -16.64
CA VAL A 152 0.56 -7.87 -16.32
C VAL A 152 0.62 -7.33 -14.90
N GLU A 153 -0.39 -7.62 -14.09
CA GLU A 153 -0.55 -7.21 -12.69
C GLU A 153 -0.19 -5.74 -12.47
N SER A 154 -0.75 -4.86 -13.30
CA SER A 154 -0.46 -3.42 -13.26
C SER A 154 -1.59 -2.63 -13.90
N PHE A 155 -1.67 -1.34 -13.60
CA PHE A 155 -2.59 -0.47 -14.33
C PHE A 155 -2.08 -0.26 -15.76
N ALA A 156 -2.98 -0.43 -16.72
CA ALA A 156 -2.74 -0.20 -18.14
C ALA A 156 -3.64 0.91 -18.66
N VAL A 157 -3.10 1.69 -19.59
CA VAL A 157 -3.85 2.74 -20.28
C VAL A 157 -4.49 2.15 -21.53
N ALA A 158 -5.80 2.30 -21.68
CA ALA A 158 -6.55 1.81 -22.84
C ALA A 158 -7.69 2.76 -23.22
N ALA A 159 -8.14 2.71 -24.47
CA ALA A 159 -9.38 3.39 -24.85
C ALA A 159 -10.57 2.70 -24.18
N ALA A 160 -11.31 3.43 -23.36
CA ALA A 160 -12.52 2.92 -22.71
C ALA A 160 -13.47 4.08 -22.38
N PRO A 161 -14.78 3.82 -22.26
CA PRO A 161 -15.71 4.84 -21.78
C PRO A 161 -15.29 5.35 -20.40
N THR A 162 -15.47 6.65 -20.18
CA THR A 162 -15.24 7.31 -18.89
C THR A 162 -16.19 6.72 -17.85
N SER A 163 -15.64 6.13 -16.79
CA SER A 163 -16.43 5.66 -15.64
C SER A 163 -16.70 6.81 -14.68
N THR A 164 -17.80 6.75 -13.94
CA THR A 164 -18.05 7.71 -12.85
C THR A 164 -17.18 7.33 -11.66
N ALA A 165 -16.45 8.28 -11.08
CA ALA A 165 -15.52 8.00 -9.99
C ALA A 165 -15.59 9.05 -8.88
N SER A 166 -15.25 8.63 -7.67
CA SER A 166 -15.04 9.47 -6.49
C SER A 166 -13.66 9.17 -5.92
N ILE A 167 -12.93 10.21 -5.49
CA ILE A 167 -11.57 10.07 -4.96
C ILE A 167 -11.57 10.50 -3.50
N SER A 168 -10.93 9.68 -2.66
CA SER A 168 -10.69 9.97 -1.25
C SER A 168 -9.27 9.58 -0.89
N GLY A 169 -8.40 10.57 -0.77
CA GLY A 169 -6.97 10.34 -0.53
C GLY A 169 -6.34 9.48 -1.64
N PRO A 170 -5.60 8.41 -1.28
CA PRO A 170 -4.97 7.51 -2.25
C PRO A 170 -5.93 6.43 -2.80
N ALA A 171 -7.23 6.53 -2.47
CA ALA A 171 -8.25 5.60 -2.92
C ALA A 171 -9.17 6.25 -3.96
N ARG A 172 -9.57 5.47 -4.95
CA ARG A 172 -10.51 5.83 -6.00
C ARG A 172 -11.62 4.79 -6.05
N PHE A 173 -12.85 5.23 -5.81
CA PHE A 173 -14.05 4.45 -6.07
C PHE A 173 -14.49 4.67 -7.51
N VAL A 174 -14.73 3.59 -8.25
CA VAL A 174 -15.19 3.63 -9.64
C VAL A 174 -16.50 2.88 -9.76
N LEU A 175 -17.53 3.53 -10.29
CA LEU A 175 -18.81 2.92 -10.65
C LEU A 175 -18.86 2.74 -12.16
N ASP A 176 -18.73 1.50 -12.62
CA ASP A 176 -18.76 1.16 -14.05
C ASP A 176 -20.21 1.06 -14.58
N GLY A 177 -21.17 0.90 -13.69
CA GLY A 177 -22.59 0.99 -14.00
C GLY A 177 -23.46 0.34 -12.94
N ALA A 178 -24.78 0.42 -13.15
CA ALA A 178 -25.75 -0.26 -12.33
C ALA A 178 -26.81 -0.96 -13.19
N GLN A 179 -27.31 -2.09 -12.69
CA GLN A 179 -28.31 -2.92 -13.34
C GLN A 179 -29.50 -3.16 -12.41
N LEU A 180 -30.70 -3.09 -12.95
CA LEU A 180 -31.92 -3.50 -12.27
C LEU A 180 -32.27 -4.93 -12.65
N ARG A 181 -32.46 -5.77 -11.63
CA ARG A 181 -32.89 -7.15 -11.79
C ARG A 181 -34.19 -7.37 -11.03
N SER A 182 -35.20 -7.95 -11.68
CA SER A 182 -36.43 -8.35 -10.99
C SER A 182 -36.15 -9.51 -10.04
N LEU A 183 -36.73 -9.48 -8.85
CA LEU A 183 -36.71 -10.61 -7.92
C LEU A 183 -37.81 -11.58 -8.33
N GLN A 184 -37.49 -12.88 -8.43
CA GLN A 184 -38.37 -13.90 -9.02
C GLN A 184 -39.76 -14.02 -8.37
N GLU A 185 -39.91 -13.54 -7.12
CA GLU A 185 -41.16 -13.66 -6.36
C GLU A 185 -42.05 -12.42 -6.48
N ASP A 186 -41.57 -11.30 -7.02
CA ASP A 186 -42.31 -10.04 -7.10
C ASP A 186 -41.75 -9.10 -8.19
N ALA A 187 -42.53 -8.90 -9.26
CA ALA A 187 -42.15 -8.07 -10.40
C ALA A 187 -41.95 -6.58 -10.04
N ASP A 188 -42.58 -6.12 -8.95
CA ASP A 188 -42.46 -4.74 -8.48
C ASP A 188 -41.23 -4.55 -7.57
N ARG A 189 -40.61 -5.65 -7.11
CA ARG A 189 -39.38 -5.62 -6.34
C ARG A 189 -38.17 -5.84 -7.24
N ARG A 190 -37.41 -4.76 -7.42
CA ARG A 190 -36.17 -4.77 -8.20
C ARG A 190 -34.96 -4.68 -7.28
N LEU A 191 -33.88 -5.35 -7.68
CA LEU A 191 -32.57 -5.25 -7.09
C LEU A 191 -31.71 -4.34 -7.98
N LEU A 192 -31.19 -3.26 -7.42
CA LEU A 192 -30.13 -2.47 -8.02
C LEU A 192 -28.78 -3.12 -7.69
N ARG A 193 -28.13 -3.69 -8.69
CA ARG A 193 -26.76 -4.21 -8.61
C ARG A 193 -25.79 -3.19 -9.15
N CYS A 194 -24.85 -2.74 -8.33
CA CYS A 194 -23.84 -1.78 -8.73
C CYS A 194 -22.53 -2.50 -9.06
N ALA A 195 -22.04 -2.33 -10.29
CA ALA A 195 -20.72 -2.77 -10.68
C ALA A 195 -19.70 -1.70 -10.24
N ALA A 196 -19.19 -1.85 -9.02
CA ALA A 196 -18.29 -0.89 -8.40
C ALA A 196 -16.94 -1.52 -8.05
N ARG A 197 -15.89 -0.71 -8.11
CA ARG A 197 -14.52 -1.10 -7.79
C ARG A 197 -13.88 -0.09 -6.86
N LEU A 198 -13.06 -0.58 -5.95
CA LEU A 198 -12.18 0.23 -5.11
C LEU A 198 -10.74 0.05 -5.59
N GLN A 199 -10.12 1.14 -6.01
CA GLN A 199 -8.75 1.20 -6.48
C GLN A 199 -7.88 1.95 -5.48
N MET A 200 -6.74 1.39 -5.12
CA MET A 200 -5.70 2.03 -4.31
C MET A 200 -4.55 2.47 -5.21
N GLU A 201 -3.81 3.50 -4.82
CA GLU A 201 -2.56 3.86 -5.50
C GLU A 201 -1.64 2.64 -5.64
N PRO A 202 -1.14 2.31 -6.84
CA PRO A 202 -0.40 1.07 -7.11
C PRO A 202 0.86 0.83 -6.26
N ARG A 203 1.48 1.89 -5.74
CA ARG A 203 2.65 1.79 -4.86
C ARG A 203 2.29 1.34 -3.43
N LEU A 204 1.02 1.46 -3.05
CA LEU A 204 0.55 1.06 -1.73
C LEU A 204 0.41 -0.45 -1.66
N ARG A 205 0.36 -0.96 -0.44
CA ARG A 205 0.14 -2.38 -0.16
C ARG A 205 -1.17 -2.55 0.60
N PRO A 206 -2.32 -2.45 -0.08
CA PRO A 206 -3.59 -2.80 0.54
C PRO A 206 -3.64 -4.30 0.78
N LEU A 207 -4.26 -4.68 1.89
CA LEU A 207 -4.31 -6.06 2.35
C LEU A 207 -5.74 -6.59 2.21
N PHE A 208 -6.68 -5.87 2.82
CA PHE A 208 -8.10 -6.12 2.71
C PHE A 208 -8.87 -4.83 2.96
N ALA A 209 -10.11 -4.79 2.46
CA ALA A 209 -11.10 -3.77 2.79
C ALA A 209 -12.23 -4.38 3.62
N GLN A 210 -12.63 -3.67 4.67
CA GLN A 210 -13.88 -3.89 5.38
C GLN A 210 -14.96 -2.99 4.79
N VAL A 211 -16.05 -3.60 4.36
CA VAL A 211 -17.17 -2.95 3.67
C VAL A 211 -18.46 -3.35 4.34
N LYS A 212 -19.00 -2.45 5.17
CA LYS A 212 -20.28 -2.65 5.85
C LYS A 212 -21.39 -2.06 5.00
N MET A 213 -22.40 -2.84 4.65
CA MET A 213 -23.51 -2.34 3.81
C MET A 213 -24.30 -1.20 4.48
N SER A 214 -24.33 -1.15 5.81
CA SER A 214 -24.91 -0.03 6.57
C SER A 214 -24.17 1.30 6.40
N ASP A 215 -22.91 1.26 5.97
CA ASP A 215 -22.12 2.45 5.68
C ASP A 215 -22.32 2.97 4.24
N TRP A 216 -23.19 2.32 3.45
CA TRP A 216 -23.50 2.72 2.08
C TRP A 216 -24.96 3.12 1.93
N THR A 217 -25.18 4.20 1.19
CA THR A 217 -26.50 4.78 0.95
C THR A 217 -26.71 5.02 -0.52
N VAL A 218 -27.93 4.74 -0.97
CA VAL A 218 -28.42 5.10 -2.31
C VAL A 218 -29.68 5.93 -2.13
N ALA A 219 -29.82 6.99 -2.93
CA ALA A 219 -31.05 7.75 -3.03
C ALA A 219 -31.41 7.97 -4.49
N ALA A 220 -32.66 7.70 -4.85
CA ALA A 220 -33.23 7.93 -6.18
C ALA A 220 -34.26 9.06 -6.08
N ASP A 221 -34.10 10.12 -6.87
CA ASP A 221 -34.89 11.36 -6.79
C ASP A 221 -35.08 11.83 -5.33
N ASN A 222 -34.00 11.81 -4.55
CA ASN A 222 -33.94 12.12 -3.10
C ASN A 222 -34.65 11.17 -2.13
N HIS A 223 -35.21 10.05 -2.60
CA HIS A 223 -35.82 9.02 -1.75
C HIS A 223 -34.81 7.89 -1.47
N PRO A 224 -34.56 7.54 -0.21
CA PRO A 224 -33.60 6.52 0.16
C PRO A 224 -34.00 5.14 -0.37
N GLN A 225 -33.00 4.38 -0.82
CA GLN A 225 -33.11 2.99 -1.23
C GLN A 225 -32.36 2.12 -0.24
N GLU A 226 -33.02 1.12 0.33
CA GLU A 226 -32.43 0.27 1.37
C GLU A 226 -31.35 -0.66 0.79
N PRO A 227 -30.23 -0.89 1.50
CA PRO A 227 -29.32 -1.97 1.17
C PRO A 227 -30.05 -3.32 1.13
N TRP A 228 -29.66 -4.21 0.22
CA TRP A 228 -30.25 -5.55 0.12
C TRP A 228 -30.03 -6.37 1.39
N ASN A 229 -28.81 -6.30 1.95
CA ASN A 229 -28.43 -6.92 3.22
C ASN A 229 -27.72 -5.88 4.10
N PRO A 230 -28.45 -5.04 4.87
CA PRO A 230 -27.86 -3.94 5.62
C PRO A 230 -26.94 -4.40 6.76
N ALA A 231 -27.08 -5.63 7.24
CA ALA A 231 -26.24 -6.20 8.29
C ALA A 231 -24.94 -6.86 7.74
N ALA A 232 -24.76 -6.90 6.42
CA ALA A 232 -23.56 -7.49 5.83
C ALA A 232 -22.31 -6.66 6.16
N ASP A 233 -21.27 -7.36 6.60
CA ASP A 233 -19.92 -6.85 6.83
C ASP A 233 -18.96 -7.73 6.02
N TYR A 234 -18.48 -7.19 4.90
CA TYR A 234 -17.63 -7.91 3.98
C TYR A 234 -16.15 -7.61 4.28
N GLU A 235 -15.36 -8.67 4.44
CA GLU A 235 -13.90 -8.59 4.37
C GLU A 235 -13.45 -9.02 2.97
N LEU A 236 -12.95 -8.06 2.21
CA LEU A 236 -12.55 -8.25 0.82
C LEU A 236 -11.03 -8.14 0.72
N SER A 237 -10.35 -9.27 0.53
CA SER A 237 -8.90 -9.29 0.33
C SER A 237 -8.53 -8.66 -1.00
N PHE A 238 -7.43 -7.89 -1.03
CA PHE A 238 -6.79 -7.51 -2.28
C PHE A 238 -5.97 -8.71 -2.76
N PRO A 239 -6.27 -9.29 -3.95
CA PRO A 239 -5.46 -10.35 -4.51
C PRO A 239 -4.00 -9.92 -4.70
N ASP A 240 -3.10 -10.89 -4.81
CA ASP A 240 -1.66 -10.63 -4.86
C ASP A 240 -1.28 -9.62 -5.92
N ARG A 241 -0.49 -8.62 -5.51
CA ARG A 241 0.00 -7.52 -6.34
C ARG A 241 -1.09 -6.61 -6.90
N THR A 242 -2.37 -6.88 -6.65
CA THR A 242 -3.46 -6.01 -7.08
C THR A 242 -3.62 -4.82 -6.15
N SER A 243 -4.05 -3.71 -6.73
CA SER A 243 -4.51 -2.54 -5.98
C SER A 243 -5.97 -2.25 -6.31
N GLU A 244 -6.74 -3.28 -6.66
CA GLU A 244 -8.15 -3.16 -7.06
C GLU A 244 -8.96 -4.34 -6.52
N ILE A 245 -10.15 -4.04 -6.01
CA ILE A 245 -11.17 -5.04 -5.64
C ILE A 245 -12.54 -4.62 -6.17
N THR A 246 -13.41 -5.60 -6.39
CA THR A 246 -14.83 -5.37 -6.72
C THR A 246 -15.65 -5.29 -5.44
N LEU A 247 -16.56 -4.32 -5.36
CA LEU A 247 -17.43 -4.10 -4.20
C LEU A 247 -18.83 -4.71 -4.46
N PRO A 248 -19.34 -5.58 -3.58
CA PRO A 248 -20.65 -6.22 -3.73
C PRO A 248 -21.79 -5.31 -3.25
N LEU A 249 -22.04 -4.21 -3.97
CA LEU A 249 -23.01 -3.20 -3.58
C LEU A 249 -24.38 -3.43 -4.24
N ASP A 250 -25.30 -4.05 -3.49
CA ASP A 250 -26.67 -4.35 -3.92
C ASP A 250 -27.71 -3.61 -3.04
N PHE A 251 -28.70 -2.98 -3.67
CA PHE A 251 -29.77 -2.21 -3.01
C PHE A 251 -31.15 -2.63 -3.51
N ARG A 252 -32.16 -2.55 -2.64
CA ARG A 252 -33.56 -2.64 -3.03
C ARG A 252 -33.93 -1.40 -3.82
N TRP A 253 -34.60 -1.58 -4.96
CA TRP A 253 -34.99 -0.48 -5.83
C TRP A 253 -36.51 -0.39 -5.93
N THR A 254 -37.03 0.74 -5.47
CA THR A 254 -38.47 1.05 -5.43
C THR A 254 -38.84 2.26 -6.29
N ALA A 255 -37.85 3.03 -6.74
CA ALA A 255 -38.06 4.19 -7.59
C ALA A 255 -38.39 3.82 -9.05
N ALA A 256 -38.80 4.80 -9.85
CA ALA A 256 -39.02 4.60 -11.27
C ALA A 256 -37.74 4.08 -11.98
N ALA A 257 -37.89 3.36 -13.09
CA ALA A 257 -36.76 2.77 -13.81
C ALA A 257 -35.82 3.84 -14.42
N ASP A 258 -36.37 5.01 -14.72
CA ASP A 258 -35.73 6.17 -15.32
C ASP A 258 -35.24 7.21 -14.29
N ALA A 259 -35.40 6.91 -12.99
CA ALA A 259 -35.01 7.83 -11.92
C ALA A 259 -33.50 8.10 -11.91
N THR A 260 -33.15 9.36 -11.65
CA THR A 260 -31.77 9.74 -11.37
C THR A 260 -31.40 9.38 -9.94
N TRP A 261 -30.13 9.12 -9.68
CA TRP A 261 -29.74 8.64 -8.37
C TRP A 261 -28.32 9.05 -7.97
N ARG A 262 -28.05 8.88 -6.68
CA ARG A 262 -26.75 9.12 -6.06
C ARG A 262 -26.40 8.00 -5.12
N MET A 263 -25.11 7.80 -4.94
CA MET A 263 -24.55 6.83 -4.00
C MET A 263 -23.47 7.52 -3.17
N ALA A 264 -23.49 7.26 -1.87
CA ALA A 264 -22.40 7.62 -0.99
C ALA A 264 -22.12 6.47 -0.03
N GLY A 265 -20.86 6.30 0.34
CA GLY A 265 -20.51 5.29 1.34
C GLY A 265 -19.06 5.30 1.76
N ARG A 266 -18.73 4.35 2.62
CA ARG A 266 -17.42 4.27 3.25
C ARG A 266 -16.83 2.87 3.14
N ALA A 267 -15.51 2.81 2.95
CA ALA A 267 -14.74 1.59 3.09
C ALA A 267 -13.56 1.81 4.04
N THR A 268 -13.24 0.81 4.86
CA THR A 268 -12.02 0.82 5.69
C THR A 268 -11.01 -0.12 5.06
N VAL A 269 -9.87 0.40 4.62
CA VAL A 269 -8.81 -0.41 4.01
C VAL A 269 -7.67 -0.57 5.00
N HIS A 270 -7.22 -1.81 5.20
CA HIS A 270 -6.04 -2.11 5.98
C HIS A 270 -4.81 -2.04 5.08
N LEU A 271 -3.92 -1.09 5.38
CA LEU A 271 -2.72 -0.82 4.61
C LEU A 271 -1.47 -1.26 5.37
N ALA A 272 -0.57 -1.94 4.65
CA ALA A 272 0.79 -2.17 5.08
C ALA A 272 1.64 -0.91 4.79
N ALA A 273 2.00 -0.20 5.85
CA ALA A 273 2.70 1.07 5.83
C ALA A 273 4.16 0.90 6.26
N GLY A 274 5.05 1.69 5.64
CA GLY A 274 6.49 1.57 5.81
C GLY A 274 7.07 0.24 5.29
N ARG A 275 8.39 0.19 5.12
CA ARG A 275 9.10 -1.00 4.63
C ARG A 275 10.46 -1.04 5.30
N GLU A 276 10.77 -2.16 5.93
CA GLU A 276 12.11 -2.42 6.47
C GLU A 276 12.65 -3.73 5.91
N VAL A 277 13.90 -3.68 5.45
CA VAL A 277 14.61 -4.86 4.97
C VAL A 277 15.50 -5.37 6.10
N LEU A 278 15.19 -6.57 6.56
CA LEU A 278 15.97 -7.31 7.53
C LEU A 278 16.91 -8.25 6.78
N SER A 279 18.20 -7.93 6.79
CA SER A 279 19.22 -8.61 6.00
C SER A 279 20.11 -9.53 6.85
N PHE A 280 20.30 -10.76 6.37
CA PHE A 280 21.13 -11.80 6.98
C PHE A 280 22.16 -12.25 5.94
N ALA A 281 23.38 -11.74 6.03
CA ALA A 281 24.50 -12.21 5.20
C ALA A 281 24.87 -13.66 5.56
N GLY A 282 25.52 -14.39 4.65
CA GLY A 282 25.93 -15.80 4.85
C GLY A 282 26.48 -16.15 6.24
N PRO A 283 27.42 -15.38 6.82
CA PRO A 283 27.93 -15.64 8.18
C PRO A 283 26.88 -15.47 9.30
N THR A 284 25.87 -14.65 9.07
CA THR A 284 24.74 -14.38 9.97
C THR A 284 23.49 -15.18 9.62
N LEU A 285 23.49 -15.93 8.51
CA LEU A 285 22.40 -16.82 8.12
C LEU A 285 22.50 -18.15 8.88
N ILE A 286 22.55 -18.05 10.20
CA ILE A 286 22.68 -19.17 11.13
C ILE A 286 21.48 -19.17 12.08
N ARG A 287 21.14 -20.34 12.60
CA ARG A 287 20.07 -20.50 13.60
C ARG A 287 20.31 -19.57 14.79
N GLY A 288 19.28 -18.81 15.15
CA GLY A 288 19.28 -17.88 16.27
C GLY A 288 19.70 -16.45 15.94
N ALA A 289 20.21 -16.17 14.72
CA ALA A 289 20.50 -14.81 14.31
C ALA A 289 19.22 -13.96 14.28
N ILE A 290 19.30 -12.73 14.78
CA ILE A 290 18.17 -11.80 14.90
C ILE A 290 18.55 -10.48 14.22
N GLN A 291 17.63 -9.95 13.43
CA GLN A 291 17.64 -8.58 12.95
C GLN A 291 16.41 -7.84 13.48
N LYS A 292 16.56 -6.54 13.76
CA LYS A 292 15.47 -5.69 14.26
C LYS A 292 15.53 -4.31 13.63
N ARG A 293 14.42 -3.87 13.02
CA ARG A 293 14.24 -2.55 12.39
C ARG A 293 12.76 -2.16 12.44
N GLY A 294 12.43 -0.88 12.65
CA GLY A 294 11.05 -0.40 12.52
C GLY A 294 10.01 -1.05 13.43
N GLY A 295 10.38 -1.50 14.63
CA GLY A 295 9.49 -2.25 15.53
C GLY A 295 9.18 -3.69 15.08
N VAL A 296 9.90 -4.19 14.07
CA VAL A 296 9.84 -5.58 13.58
C VAL A 296 11.14 -6.29 13.93
N SER A 297 11.04 -7.55 14.33
CA SER A 297 12.20 -8.43 14.48
C SER A 297 12.02 -9.69 13.64
N ALA A 298 13.08 -10.13 12.97
CA ALA A 298 13.14 -11.41 12.29
C ALA A 298 14.26 -12.25 12.91
N ARG A 299 13.97 -13.53 13.19
CA ARG A 299 14.92 -14.48 13.75
C ARG A 299 15.04 -15.68 12.83
N VAL A 300 16.25 -16.05 12.42
CA VAL A 300 16.49 -17.27 11.66
C VAL A 300 16.28 -18.49 12.57
N GLN A 301 15.31 -19.35 12.24
CA GLN A 301 15.10 -20.63 12.91
C GLN A 301 15.94 -21.74 12.30
N ASP A 302 16.02 -21.78 10.97
CA ASP A 302 16.78 -22.78 10.22
C ASP A 302 17.15 -22.21 8.85
N ALA A 303 18.29 -22.64 8.32
CA ALA A 303 18.74 -22.30 6.98
C ALA A 303 19.50 -23.50 6.40
N ARG A 304 18.92 -24.12 5.36
CA ARG A 304 19.49 -25.30 4.72
C ARG A 304 19.74 -25.03 3.26
N PHE A 305 20.92 -25.42 2.80
CA PHE A 305 21.29 -25.44 1.39
C PHE A 305 21.61 -26.88 1.02
N GLU A 306 21.03 -27.35 -0.07
CA GLU A 306 21.16 -28.72 -0.54
C GLU A 306 21.44 -28.70 -2.05
N ASP A 307 22.18 -29.69 -2.56
CA ASP A 307 22.37 -29.83 -4.01
C ASP A 307 21.03 -30.19 -4.67
N ASP A 308 20.75 -29.53 -5.79
CA ASP A 308 19.58 -29.84 -6.62
C ASP A 308 19.95 -31.01 -7.57
N PRO A 309 19.19 -32.13 -7.59
CA PRO A 309 19.40 -33.22 -8.54
C PRO A 309 19.38 -32.78 -10.01
N GLN A 310 18.73 -31.66 -10.34
CA GLN A 310 18.69 -31.09 -11.70
C GLN A 310 19.86 -30.12 -11.98
N GLY A 311 20.77 -29.96 -11.01
CA GLY A 311 21.92 -29.05 -11.08
C GLY A 311 21.68 -27.73 -10.35
N GLY A 312 22.71 -27.27 -9.62
CA GLY A 312 22.67 -26.07 -8.79
C GLY A 312 22.37 -26.38 -7.33
N LEU A 313 21.94 -25.36 -6.59
CA LEU A 313 21.58 -25.44 -5.18
C LEU A 313 20.10 -25.10 -4.99
N ARG A 314 19.49 -25.72 -3.98
CA ARG A 314 18.20 -25.33 -3.42
C ARG A 314 18.39 -24.87 -1.98
N ALA A 315 17.63 -23.88 -1.56
CA ALA A 315 17.67 -23.38 -0.18
C ALA A 315 16.29 -23.38 0.47
N ARG A 316 16.25 -23.73 1.76
CA ARG A 316 15.10 -23.58 2.64
C ARG A 316 15.50 -22.73 3.82
N ILE A 317 14.87 -21.57 3.98
CA ILE A 317 15.18 -20.61 5.04
C ILE A 317 13.93 -20.37 5.85
N ARG A 318 13.97 -20.74 7.13
CA ARG A 318 12.89 -20.55 8.09
C ARG A 318 13.20 -19.40 9.02
N ILE A 319 12.29 -18.44 9.12
CA ILE A 319 12.38 -17.31 10.04
C ILE A 319 11.16 -17.24 10.96
N VAL A 320 11.32 -16.64 12.13
CA VAL A 320 10.21 -16.14 12.95
C VAL A 320 10.23 -14.63 12.96
N VAL A 321 9.10 -14.04 12.60
CA VAL A 321 8.89 -12.59 12.57
C VAL A 321 8.03 -12.20 13.75
N ASN A 322 8.43 -11.18 14.52
CA ASN A 322 7.61 -10.63 15.60
C ASN A 322 7.45 -9.13 15.44
N TYR A 323 6.24 -8.65 15.68
CA TYR A 323 5.88 -7.24 15.67
C TYR A 323 5.68 -6.75 17.09
N GLU A 324 6.36 -5.67 17.49
CA GLU A 324 6.27 -5.15 18.86
C GLU A 324 4.87 -4.68 19.25
N GLN A 325 4.02 -4.32 18.28
CA GLN A 325 2.73 -3.67 18.56
C GLN A 325 1.53 -4.63 18.65
N GLY A 326 1.65 -5.90 18.24
CA GLY A 326 0.51 -6.84 18.27
C GLY A 326 -0.78 -6.30 17.62
N GLY A 327 -1.91 -6.97 17.88
CA GLY A 327 -3.26 -6.47 17.54
C GLY A 327 -4.02 -7.29 16.48
N PRO A 328 -5.32 -6.98 16.25
CA PRO A 328 -6.21 -7.79 15.40
C PRO A 328 -5.77 -7.91 13.94
N ALA A 329 -4.97 -6.94 13.46
CA ALA A 329 -4.40 -6.97 12.13
C ALA A 329 -3.38 -8.12 11.92
N PHE A 330 -2.91 -8.75 13.00
CA PHE A 330 -1.99 -9.89 12.99
C PHE A 330 -2.68 -11.22 13.37
N GLU A 331 -4.01 -11.28 13.30
CA GLU A 331 -4.77 -12.53 13.46
C GLU A 331 -4.37 -13.57 12.41
N SER A 332 -4.26 -14.83 12.86
CA SER A 332 -3.75 -16.02 12.13
C SER A 332 -4.16 -16.12 10.66
N HIS A 333 -5.43 -15.95 10.35
CA HIS A 333 -5.97 -16.11 9.00
C HIS A 333 -5.51 -15.04 8.00
N ARG A 334 -5.00 -13.88 8.47
CA ARG A 334 -4.57 -12.76 7.61
C ARG A 334 -3.08 -12.78 7.32
N VAL A 335 -2.33 -13.66 7.99
CA VAL A 335 -0.88 -13.51 8.12
C VAL A 335 -0.10 -13.82 6.83
N GLY A 336 -0.60 -14.74 6.00
CA GLY A 336 0.00 -15.02 4.68
C GLY A 336 0.00 -13.82 3.71
N LEU A 337 -0.81 -12.79 3.96
CA LEU A 337 -0.88 -11.57 3.13
C LEU A 337 0.34 -10.65 3.34
N PHE A 338 0.98 -10.68 4.51
CA PHE A 338 2.02 -9.70 4.85
C PHE A 338 3.42 -10.06 4.36
N HIS A 339 3.69 -11.36 4.16
CA HIS A 339 5.05 -11.89 4.26
C HIS A 339 5.53 -12.62 3.01
N ARG A 340 5.22 -12.05 1.85
CA ARG A 340 5.58 -12.63 0.55
C ARG A 340 6.90 -12.10 -0.01
N SER A 341 7.52 -11.16 0.70
CA SER A 341 8.65 -10.38 0.21
C SER A 341 9.95 -10.83 0.85
N ALA A 342 10.48 -11.96 0.39
CA ALA A 342 11.85 -12.39 0.69
C ALA A 342 12.61 -12.74 -0.58
N TRP A 343 13.92 -12.45 -0.58
CA TRP A 343 14.80 -12.77 -1.69
C TRP A 343 16.22 -13.07 -1.19
N LEU A 344 16.96 -13.82 -1.99
CA LEU A 344 18.40 -13.92 -1.83
C LEU A 344 19.09 -12.88 -2.70
N GLU A 345 20.21 -12.34 -2.24
CA GLU A 345 21.15 -11.58 -3.05
C GLU A 345 22.46 -12.33 -3.12
N ASP A 346 23.01 -12.47 -4.32
CA ASP A 346 24.33 -13.06 -4.55
C ASP A 346 25.46 -12.01 -4.46
N ARG A 347 26.70 -12.41 -4.77
CA ARG A 347 27.86 -11.50 -4.80
C ARG A 347 27.75 -10.37 -5.83
N ALA A 348 26.97 -10.55 -6.90
CA ALA A 348 26.70 -9.53 -7.91
C ALA A 348 25.54 -8.61 -7.49
N ALA A 349 25.00 -8.78 -6.28
CA ALA A 349 23.79 -8.12 -5.79
C ALA A 349 22.54 -8.39 -6.67
N ALA A 350 22.54 -9.50 -7.41
CA ALA A 350 21.38 -9.92 -8.16
C ALA A 350 20.30 -10.45 -7.19
N LYS A 351 19.07 -9.93 -7.32
CA LYS A 351 17.93 -10.36 -6.50
C LYS A 351 17.32 -11.64 -7.05
N ILE A 352 17.30 -12.68 -6.24
CA ILE A 352 16.71 -13.98 -6.54
C ILE A 352 15.46 -14.15 -5.65
N PRO A 353 14.24 -14.02 -6.20
CA PRO A 353 13.03 -14.15 -5.40
C PRO A 353 12.85 -15.58 -4.89
N ALA A 354 12.11 -15.73 -3.78
CA ALA A 354 11.66 -17.04 -3.34
C ALA A 354 10.75 -17.67 -4.41
N THR A 355 10.93 -18.96 -4.67
CA THR A 355 10.07 -19.75 -5.55
C THR A 355 8.70 -19.98 -4.90
N ASP A 356 8.70 -20.20 -3.59
CA ASP A 356 7.51 -20.47 -2.80
C ASP A 356 7.76 -20.11 -1.32
N PHE A 357 6.69 -20.00 -0.53
CA PHE A 357 6.77 -19.84 0.92
C PHE A 357 5.60 -20.54 1.64
N GLU A 358 5.82 -20.90 2.89
CA GLU A 358 4.81 -21.54 3.73
C GLU A 358 4.83 -20.94 5.13
N VAL A 359 3.64 -20.71 5.70
CA VAL A 359 3.50 -20.33 7.11
C VAL A 359 3.59 -21.61 7.96
N THR A 360 4.65 -21.71 8.76
CA THR A 360 5.00 -22.94 9.50
C THR A 360 4.59 -22.94 10.98
N ALA A 361 4.35 -21.76 11.57
CA ALA A 361 3.95 -21.65 12.98
C ALA A 361 3.29 -20.31 13.26
N GLU A 362 2.28 -20.30 14.13
CA GLU A 362 1.58 -19.12 14.60
C GLU A 362 1.59 -19.11 16.13
N ALA A 363 2.05 -18.01 16.73
CA ALA A 363 2.01 -17.78 18.17
C ALA A 363 1.69 -16.30 18.44
N ASP A 364 1.27 -15.97 19.67
CA ASP A 364 0.94 -14.59 20.07
C ASP A 364 2.04 -13.58 19.68
N GLY A 365 1.78 -12.82 18.62
CA GLY A 365 2.67 -11.77 18.10
C GLY A 365 3.86 -12.25 17.26
N GLY A 366 3.95 -13.54 16.95
CA GLY A 366 5.08 -14.15 16.24
C GLY A 366 4.66 -15.16 15.17
N LEU A 367 5.28 -15.07 13.99
CA LEU A 367 4.98 -15.92 12.85
C LEU A 367 6.23 -16.65 12.33
N GLY A 368 6.16 -17.97 12.26
CA GLY A 368 7.14 -18.79 11.55
C GLY A 368 6.84 -18.90 10.05
N ILE A 369 7.81 -18.57 9.20
CA ILE A 369 7.70 -18.67 7.73
C ILE A 369 8.90 -19.45 7.20
N GLU A 370 8.66 -20.37 6.27
CA GLU A 370 9.68 -21.01 5.46
C GLU A 370 9.64 -20.49 4.03
N TYR A 371 10.78 -20.02 3.51
CA TYR A 371 10.95 -19.64 2.11
C TYR A 371 11.78 -20.70 1.39
N ARG A 372 11.41 -20.96 0.14
CA ARG A 372 12.07 -21.93 -0.74
C ARG A 372 12.69 -21.20 -1.93
N PHE A 373 13.92 -21.58 -2.26
CA PHE A 373 14.67 -21.05 -3.39
C PHE A 373 15.25 -22.21 -4.18
N GLU A 374 15.21 -22.09 -5.51
CA GLU A 374 15.67 -23.13 -6.43
C GLU A 374 16.63 -22.55 -7.46
N LYS A 375 17.37 -23.42 -8.16
CA LYS A 375 18.29 -23.05 -9.26
C LYS A 375 19.35 -22.03 -8.85
N LEU A 376 19.79 -22.09 -7.59
CA LEU A 376 20.85 -21.23 -7.06
C LEU A 376 22.21 -21.67 -7.60
N THR A 377 23.14 -20.72 -7.77
CA THR A 377 24.50 -20.98 -8.27
C THR A 377 25.57 -20.52 -7.26
N GLY A 378 26.79 -21.07 -7.29
CA GLY A 378 27.82 -20.68 -6.32
C GLY A 378 27.68 -21.35 -4.95
N LYS A 379 28.12 -20.70 -3.86
CA LYS A 379 28.18 -21.32 -2.52
C LYS A 379 27.19 -20.67 -1.54
N PRO A 380 26.70 -21.39 -0.51
CA PRO A 380 25.79 -20.83 0.50
C PRO A 380 26.27 -19.53 1.16
N VAL A 381 27.57 -19.43 1.43
CA VAL A 381 28.21 -18.24 2.04
C VAL A 381 28.14 -16.99 1.17
N ASP A 382 27.88 -17.16 -0.14
CA ASP A 382 27.82 -16.07 -1.11
C ASP A 382 26.46 -15.37 -1.10
N TYR A 383 25.49 -15.91 -0.36
CA TYR A 383 24.13 -15.39 -0.32
C TYR A 383 23.86 -14.52 0.90
N ARG A 384 23.09 -13.46 0.67
CA ARG A 384 22.43 -12.66 1.69
C ARG A 384 20.93 -12.89 1.60
N PHE A 385 20.33 -13.39 2.66
CA PHE A 385 18.88 -13.48 2.78
C PHE A 385 18.32 -12.14 3.22
N ASN A 386 17.37 -11.61 2.44
CA ASN A 386 16.69 -10.37 2.73
C ASN A 386 15.21 -10.67 2.90
N TYR A 387 14.66 -10.18 4.01
CA TYR A 387 13.25 -10.27 4.30
C TYR A 387 12.70 -8.86 4.50
N GLU A 388 11.67 -8.52 3.74
CA GLU A 388 11.03 -7.23 3.83
C GLU A 388 9.72 -7.33 4.61
N ALA A 389 9.62 -6.55 5.68
CA ALA A 389 8.44 -6.45 6.52
C ALA A 389 7.82 -5.05 6.45
N PRO A 390 6.47 -4.95 6.51
CA PRO A 390 5.83 -3.68 6.84
C PRO A 390 6.19 -3.26 8.26
N THR A 391 6.32 -1.97 8.55
CA THR A 391 6.59 -1.51 9.93
C THR A 391 5.32 -1.21 10.70
N LEU A 392 4.21 -1.00 10.00
CA LEU A 392 2.96 -0.60 10.59
C LEU A 392 1.78 -1.10 9.75
N LEU A 393 0.74 -1.60 10.41
CA LEU A 393 -0.54 -1.93 9.79
C LEU A 393 -1.57 -0.92 10.28
N LEU A 394 -2.25 -0.24 9.36
CA LEU A 394 -3.20 0.82 9.69
C LEU A 394 -4.54 0.59 8.99
N PRO A 395 -5.66 0.61 9.74
CA PRO A 395 -6.97 0.82 9.12
C PRO A 395 -7.09 2.28 8.69
N VAL A 396 -7.48 2.51 7.44
CA VAL A 396 -7.73 3.85 6.90
C VAL A 396 -9.12 3.89 6.30
N VAL A 397 -9.89 4.88 6.72
CA VAL A 397 -11.25 5.10 6.29
C VAL A 397 -11.25 6.01 5.07
N PHE A 398 -11.99 5.61 4.04
CA PHE A 398 -12.23 6.41 2.84
C PHE A 398 -13.72 6.61 2.63
N ASP A 399 -14.12 7.87 2.42
CA ASP A 399 -15.50 8.27 2.17
C ASP A 399 -15.67 8.62 0.68
N PHE A 400 -16.71 8.10 0.05
CA PHE A 400 -16.97 8.27 -1.38
C PHE A 400 -18.37 8.81 -1.63
N SER A 401 -18.51 9.63 -2.67
CA SER A 401 -19.81 10.13 -3.12
C SER A 401 -19.81 10.33 -4.62
N VAL A 402 -20.82 9.76 -5.28
CA VAL A 402 -21.12 9.97 -6.70
C VAL A 402 -22.59 10.41 -6.82
N ALA A 403 -22.84 11.42 -7.65
CA ALA A 403 -24.14 12.03 -7.82
C ALA A 403 -24.50 12.13 -9.30
N ASP A 404 -25.75 12.49 -9.58
CA ASP A 404 -26.29 12.70 -10.92
C ASP A 404 -26.09 11.49 -11.85
N LEU A 405 -26.24 10.29 -11.28
CA LEU A 405 -26.06 9.05 -12.01
C LEU A 405 -27.26 8.81 -12.93
N PRO A 406 -27.01 8.38 -14.18
CA PRO A 406 -28.08 8.08 -15.12
C PRO A 406 -28.90 6.88 -14.64
N ALA A 407 -30.12 6.78 -15.18
CA ALA A 407 -31.02 5.67 -14.93
C ALA A 407 -30.31 4.30 -15.02
N PRO A 408 -30.52 3.40 -14.03
CA PRO A 408 -29.97 2.05 -14.08
C PRO A 408 -30.42 1.28 -15.33
N ARG A 409 -29.54 0.43 -15.87
CA ARG A 409 -29.90 -0.41 -17.03
C ARG A 409 -30.80 -1.55 -16.57
N LEU A 410 -31.88 -1.84 -17.29
CA LEU A 410 -32.63 -3.08 -17.09
C LEU A 410 -31.75 -4.26 -17.50
N ALA A 411 -31.62 -5.27 -16.64
CA ALA A 411 -30.95 -6.50 -17.02
C ALA A 411 -31.75 -7.17 -18.15
N VAL A 412 -31.08 -7.50 -19.26
CA VAL A 412 -31.65 -8.35 -20.29
C VAL A 412 -31.61 -9.78 -19.75
N GLU A 413 -32.76 -10.45 -19.68
CA GLU A 413 -32.89 -11.83 -19.17
C GLU A 413 -32.04 -12.85 -19.93
#